data_AF-A0A6L7YMW6-F1
#
_entry.id   AF-A0A6L7YMW6-F1
#
_cell.length_a   1.000
_cell.length_b   1.000
_cell.length_c   1.000
_cell.angle_alpha   90.00
_cell.angle_beta   90.00
_cell.angle_gamma   90.00
#
_symmetry.space_group_name_H-M   'P 1'
#
loop_
_entity.id
_entity.type
_entity.pdbx_description
1 polymer ?
#
loop_
_entity_poly.entity_id
_entity_poly.type
_entity_poly.pdbx_seq_one_letter_code
_entity_poly.pdbx_strand_id
1 'polypeptide(L)'
;MNLDLQILQSAVASRTAAFRCVTDYQPAGGAGDKVFPPTYEGGRYAREERVNPDTGEICQCVLLDSVQSQANRMELALLEEHYAGKVELPLLVTRFDQDELHKKFTVTSLDAPHRIADALFRDSLLDGTIFRKSETGNVLDHASIGNATRLFGLCPTALLFGVWDSTGPRGGLGVKFQRALVSEIIGYDAIIGKRTSSRIDPASIRREAGPIYERPSQSDDQPPWTLDQSAGTRRRGRGAAGRASDVNHGNILPDIADGGATISKARQTTVLSLAVLRRLRFPLNGSSDSDRETDQLAPKIKKTEPNRQDPNT
;
A
#
# COMPACT_ATOMS: atom_id res chain seq x y z
N MET A 1 22.39 11.04 -15.31
CA MET A 1 22.35 9.92 -16.27
C MET A 1 20.92 9.79 -16.72
N ASN A 2 20.66 9.87 -18.03
CA ASN A 2 19.32 9.62 -18.56
C ASN A 2 19.15 8.10 -18.74
N LEU A 3 18.03 7.53 -18.29
CA LEU A 3 17.71 6.11 -18.52
C LEU A 3 16.77 6.05 -19.72
N ASP A 4 17.28 5.61 -20.86
CA ASP A 4 16.48 5.35 -22.06
C ASP A 4 16.24 3.85 -22.26
N LEU A 5 15.38 3.53 -23.24
CA LEU A 5 15.02 2.15 -23.57
C LEU A 5 16.24 1.31 -23.99
N GLN A 6 17.19 1.91 -24.72
CA GLN A 6 18.37 1.20 -25.22
C GLN A 6 19.29 0.77 -24.06
N ILE A 7 19.47 1.65 -23.07
CA ILE A 7 20.20 1.35 -21.83
C ILE A 7 19.49 0.23 -21.07
N LEU A 8 18.16 0.29 -20.94
CA LEU A 8 17.38 -0.74 -20.26
C LEU A 8 17.52 -2.11 -20.95
N GLN A 9 17.36 -2.16 -22.26
CA GLN A 9 17.50 -3.40 -23.06
C GLN A 9 18.91 -3.99 -22.93
N SER A 10 19.93 -3.16 -23.09
CA SER A 10 21.33 -3.59 -22.97
C SER A 10 21.65 -4.12 -21.57
N ALA A 11 21.11 -3.46 -20.53
CA ALA A 11 21.31 -3.90 -19.15
C ALA A 11 20.59 -5.22 -18.84
N VAL A 12 19.39 -5.43 -19.39
CA VAL A 12 18.66 -6.70 -19.26
C VAL A 12 19.41 -7.84 -19.93
N ALA A 13 19.92 -7.63 -21.15
CA ALA A 13 20.67 -8.62 -21.93
C ALA A 13 22.08 -8.93 -21.37
N SER A 14 22.63 -8.04 -20.55
CA SER A 14 23.97 -8.20 -19.97
C SER A 14 23.96 -8.80 -18.56
N ARG A 15 25.12 -8.80 -17.90
CA ARG A 15 25.31 -9.27 -16.51
C ARG A 15 24.96 -8.21 -15.46
N THR A 16 24.39 -7.06 -15.84
CA THR A 16 23.98 -6.02 -14.88
C THR A 16 22.94 -6.58 -13.91
N ALA A 17 23.17 -6.41 -12.61
CA ALA A 17 22.30 -6.96 -11.57
C ALA A 17 21.03 -6.11 -11.36
N ALA A 18 21.20 -4.79 -11.25
CA ALA A 18 20.12 -3.85 -10.97
C ALA A 18 20.49 -2.42 -11.36
N PHE A 19 19.47 -1.57 -11.55
CA PHE A 19 19.63 -0.13 -11.43
C PHE A 19 19.28 0.30 -10.01
N ARG A 20 20.08 1.19 -9.43
CA ARG A 20 19.86 1.71 -8.08
C ARG A 20 19.92 3.23 -8.08
N CYS A 21 18.91 3.86 -7.50
CA CYS A 21 18.89 5.28 -7.20
C CYS A 21 18.80 5.45 -5.68
N VAL A 22 19.70 6.25 -5.11
CA VAL A 22 19.71 6.60 -3.69
C VAL A 22 19.58 8.11 -3.60
N THR A 23 18.57 8.58 -2.87
CA THR A 23 18.34 10.00 -2.65
C THR A 23 18.25 10.28 -1.16
N ASP A 24 19.07 11.22 -0.70
CA ASP A 24 19.00 11.72 0.67
C ASP A 24 18.10 12.96 0.73
N TYR A 25 17.26 12.98 1.75
CA TYR A 25 16.32 14.02 2.07
C TYR A 25 16.55 14.49 3.52
N GLN A 26 16.13 15.72 3.77
CA GLN A 26 16.03 16.28 5.11
C GLN A 26 14.55 16.59 5.43
N PRO A 27 14.19 16.74 6.72
CA PRO A 27 12.86 17.21 7.08
C PRO A 27 12.53 18.56 6.43
N ALA A 28 11.25 18.80 6.14
CA ALA A 28 10.81 20.01 5.45
C ALA A 28 11.04 21.30 6.25
N GLY A 29 10.96 21.24 7.59
CA GLY A 29 11.32 22.36 8.47
C GLY A 29 12.82 22.52 8.70
N GLY A 30 13.65 21.75 8.01
CA GLY A 30 15.12 21.80 8.09
C GLY A 30 15.74 20.66 8.89
N ALA A 31 17.06 20.62 8.92
CA ALA A 31 17.81 19.60 9.66
C ALA A 31 17.45 19.61 11.15
N GLY A 32 17.16 18.43 11.70
CA GLY A 32 16.75 18.26 13.09
C GLY A 32 15.27 18.56 13.39
N ASP A 33 14.48 19.02 12.42
CA ASP A 33 13.04 19.16 12.60
C ASP A 33 12.37 17.78 12.71
N LYS A 34 11.19 17.77 13.35
CA LYS A 34 10.45 16.56 13.64
C LYS A 34 9.67 16.09 12.41
N VAL A 35 9.88 14.84 12.03
CA VAL A 35 9.05 14.14 11.05
C VAL A 35 7.99 13.30 11.74
N PHE A 36 6.92 12.95 11.04
CA PHE A 36 5.85 12.08 11.52
C PHE A 36 5.78 10.81 10.68
N PRO A 37 6.49 9.73 11.07
CA PRO A 37 6.42 8.45 10.38
C PRO A 37 4.98 7.88 10.37
N PRO A 38 4.65 7.01 9.40
CA PRO A 38 3.36 6.32 9.38
C PRO A 38 3.16 5.48 10.63
N THR A 39 1.91 5.47 11.10
CA THR A 39 1.49 4.72 12.28
C THR A 39 0.90 3.37 11.86
N TYR A 40 1.41 2.30 12.45
CA TYR A 40 0.95 0.92 12.24
C TYR A 40 0.04 0.47 13.41
N GLU A 41 -0.44 -0.78 13.34
CA GLU A 41 -1.30 -1.38 14.35
C GLU A 41 -0.80 -1.11 15.79
N GLY A 42 -1.73 -0.67 16.63
CA GLY A 42 -1.45 -0.28 18.01
C GLY A 42 -0.88 1.13 18.16
N GLY A 43 -0.90 1.96 17.11
CA GLY A 43 -0.46 3.34 17.22
C GLY A 43 1.06 3.52 17.18
N ARG A 44 1.80 2.55 16.60
CA ARG A 44 3.26 2.46 16.72
C ARG A 44 3.98 2.81 15.43
N TYR A 45 5.16 3.40 15.57
CA TYR A 45 6.12 3.52 14.47
C TYR A 45 6.86 2.20 14.24
N ALA A 46 7.07 1.86 12.98
CA ALA A 46 7.94 0.74 12.61
C ALA A 46 9.41 1.18 12.76
N ARG A 47 10.06 0.63 13.80
CA ARG A 47 11.45 0.90 14.16
C ARG A 47 12.28 -0.35 13.95
N GLU A 48 13.53 -0.15 13.58
CA GLU A 48 14.48 -1.23 13.31
C GLU A 48 15.91 -0.73 13.46
N GLU A 49 16.82 -1.66 13.73
CA GLU A 49 18.26 -1.38 13.72
C GLU A 49 18.81 -1.67 12.32
N ARG A 50 19.51 -0.71 11.74
CA ARG A 50 20.17 -0.88 10.43
C ARG A 50 21.63 -0.49 10.51
N VAL A 51 22.44 -1.09 9.66
CA VAL A 51 23.80 -0.62 9.39
C VAL A 51 23.71 0.69 8.60
N ASN A 52 24.26 1.77 9.14
CA ASN A 52 24.42 3.01 8.42
C ASN A 52 25.49 2.82 7.34
N PRO A 53 25.15 2.89 6.04
CA PRO A 53 26.11 2.64 4.96
C PRO A 53 27.22 3.70 4.88
N ASP A 54 27.06 4.86 5.53
CA ASP A 54 28.06 5.92 5.50
C ASP A 54 29.10 5.76 6.61
N THR A 55 28.74 5.14 7.75
CA THR A 55 29.63 4.95 8.91
C THR A 55 30.00 3.49 9.19
N GLY A 56 29.20 2.53 8.70
CA GLY A 56 29.32 1.10 9.01
C GLY A 56 28.76 0.69 10.37
N GLU A 57 28.26 1.65 11.16
CA GLU A 57 27.75 1.40 12.51
C GLU A 57 26.27 1.02 12.51
N ILE A 58 25.83 0.30 13.55
CA ILE A 58 24.41 0.03 13.78
C ILE A 58 23.76 1.29 14.34
N CYS A 59 22.64 1.70 13.75
CA CYS A 59 21.86 2.88 14.17
C CYS A 59 20.37 2.55 14.27
N GLN A 60 19.67 3.31 15.12
CA GLN A 60 18.21 3.24 15.22
C GLN A 60 17.59 3.91 14.00
N CYS A 61 16.71 3.20 13.32
CA CYS A 61 16.00 3.71 12.14
C CYS A 61 14.48 3.69 12.36
N VAL A 62 13.78 4.54 11.61
CA VAL A 62 12.33 4.53 11.54
C VAL A 62 11.87 4.51 10.08
N LEU A 63 10.88 3.66 9.78
CA LEU A 63 10.32 3.53 8.46
C LEU A 63 9.43 4.74 8.14
N LEU A 64 9.80 5.53 7.14
CA LEU A 64 9.03 6.70 6.69
C LEU A 64 8.09 6.34 5.54
N ASP A 65 8.50 5.45 4.64
CA ASP A 65 7.67 4.95 3.55
C ASP A 65 8.06 3.51 3.20
N SER A 66 7.09 2.60 3.25
CA SER A 66 7.31 1.17 3.07
C SER A 66 7.40 0.77 1.61
N VAL A 67 7.95 -0.42 1.35
CA VAL A 67 7.98 -1.02 0.00
C VAL A 67 6.60 -1.10 -0.65
N GLN A 68 5.59 -1.45 0.13
CA GLN A 68 4.21 -1.56 -0.32
C GLN A 68 3.65 -0.18 -0.64
N SER A 69 3.88 0.80 0.23
CA SER A 69 3.37 2.17 0.05
C SER A 69 4.04 2.87 -1.13
N GLN A 70 5.36 2.70 -1.32
CA GLN A 70 6.09 3.21 -2.48
C GLN A 70 5.58 2.62 -3.80
N ALA A 71 5.30 1.31 -3.85
CA ALA A 71 4.69 0.70 -5.03
C ALA A 71 3.33 1.34 -5.36
N ASN A 72 2.46 1.49 -4.37
CA ASN A 72 1.14 2.11 -4.56
C ASN A 72 1.26 3.58 -5.01
N ARG A 73 2.21 4.34 -4.46
CA ARG A 73 2.47 5.74 -4.89
C ARG A 73 2.94 5.81 -6.34
N MET A 74 3.81 4.89 -6.77
CA MET A 74 4.26 4.83 -8.16
C MET A 74 3.13 4.48 -9.12
N GLU A 75 2.18 3.63 -8.69
CA GLU A 75 0.99 3.31 -9.48
C GLU A 75 0.02 4.48 -9.59
N LEU A 76 -0.20 5.23 -8.49
CA LEU A 76 -0.98 6.46 -8.53
C LEU A 76 -0.36 7.50 -9.46
N ALA A 77 0.97 7.64 -9.44
CA ALA A 77 1.67 8.52 -10.38
C ALA A 77 1.47 8.07 -11.85
N LEU A 78 1.51 6.76 -12.13
CA LEU A 78 1.19 6.23 -13.46
C LEU A 78 -0.27 6.50 -13.85
N LEU A 79 -1.20 6.45 -12.90
CA LEU A 79 -2.62 6.72 -13.13
C LEU A 79 -2.85 8.18 -13.49
N GLU A 80 -2.19 9.10 -12.78
CA GLU A 80 -2.23 10.54 -13.09
C GLU A 80 -1.69 10.82 -14.50
N GLU A 81 -0.55 10.23 -14.87
CA GLU A 81 0.04 10.40 -16.20
C GLU A 81 -0.80 9.73 -17.31
N HIS A 82 -1.50 8.64 -16.99
CA HIS A 82 -2.47 8.01 -17.89
C HIS A 82 -3.68 8.91 -18.14
N TYR A 83 -4.28 9.47 -17.08
CA TYR A 83 -5.39 10.42 -17.21
C TYR A 83 -4.98 11.72 -17.91
N ALA A 84 -3.72 12.13 -17.79
CA ALA A 84 -3.16 13.24 -18.54
C ALA A 84 -2.87 12.90 -20.03
N GLY A 85 -3.08 11.65 -20.46
CA GLY A 85 -2.84 11.19 -21.83
C GLY A 85 -1.36 11.10 -22.21
N LYS A 86 -0.45 11.10 -21.23
CA LYS A 86 1.01 11.06 -21.47
C LYS A 86 1.55 9.64 -21.56
N VAL A 87 0.86 8.68 -20.95
CA VAL A 87 1.21 7.26 -20.98
C VAL A 87 -0.02 6.43 -21.31
N GLU A 88 0.12 5.55 -22.29
CA GLU A 88 -0.88 4.51 -22.58
C GLU A 88 -0.38 3.18 -22.03
N LEU A 89 -1.24 2.51 -21.26
CA LEU A 89 -0.95 1.17 -20.73
C LEU A 89 -2.24 0.35 -20.62
N PRO A 90 -2.16 -0.99 -20.74
CA PRO A 90 -3.27 -1.85 -20.40
C PRO A 90 -3.73 -1.62 -18.95
N LEU A 91 -5.02 -1.37 -18.78
CA LEU A 91 -5.63 -1.05 -17.51
C LEU A 91 -6.91 -1.85 -17.32
N LEU A 92 -6.98 -2.62 -16.23
CA LEU A 92 -8.25 -3.18 -15.78
C LEU A 92 -9.06 -2.08 -15.11
N VAL A 93 -10.34 -2.02 -15.43
CA VAL A 93 -11.24 -0.97 -14.95
C VAL A 93 -12.57 -1.59 -14.53
N THR A 94 -12.97 -1.36 -13.28
CA THR A 94 -14.30 -1.66 -12.75
C THR A 94 -15.04 -0.36 -12.50
N ARG A 95 -16.25 -0.24 -13.06
CA ARG A 95 -17.10 0.94 -12.93
C ARG A 95 -18.19 0.70 -11.89
N PHE A 96 -18.41 1.71 -11.06
CA PHE A 96 -19.50 1.80 -10.09
C PHE A 96 -20.41 2.94 -10.53
N ASP A 97 -21.30 2.64 -11.47
CA ASP A 97 -22.15 3.60 -12.17
C ASP A 97 -23.66 3.34 -12.00
N GLN A 98 -24.01 2.46 -11.06
CA GLN A 98 -25.40 2.19 -10.68
C GLN A 98 -26.11 3.45 -10.18
N ASP A 99 -27.39 3.61 -10.50
CA ASP A 99 -28.16 4.83 -10.22
C ASP A 99 -28.47 5.01 -8.74
N GLU A 100 -28.46 3.92 -7.96
CA GLU A 100 -28.68 3.94 -6.52
C GLU A 100 -27.47 4.47 -5.73
N LEU A 101 -26.30 4.59 -6.38
CA LEU A 101 -25.10 5.10 -5.73
C LEU A 101 -25.15 6.63 -5.60
N HIS A 102 -25.03 7.14 -4.38
CA HIS A 102 -24.87 8.57 -4.11
C HIS A 102 -23.67 9.21 -4.82
N LYS A 103 -22.63 8.41 -5.10
CA LYS A 103 -21.44 8.83 -5.84
C LYS A 103 -20.99 7.71 -6.76
N LYS A 104 -21.05 7.96 -8.06
CA LYS A 104 -20.47 7.09 -9.09
C LYS A 104 -18.94 7.24 -9.09
N PHE A 105 -18.22 6.14 -9.26
CA PHE A 105 -16.76 6.14 -9.29
C PHE A 105 -16.22 4.95 -10.11
N THR A 106 -14.91 4.89 -10.27
CA THR A 106 -14.23 3.84 -11.02
C THR A 106 -12.99 3.43 -10.24
N VAL A 107 -12.65 2.16 -10.33
CA VAL A 107 -11.43 1.59 -9.75
C VAL A 107 -10.65 0.92 -10.87
N THR A 108 -9.34 1.15 -10.90
CA THR A 108 -8.42 0.65 -11.90
C THR A 108 -7.37 -0.27 -11.28
N SER A 109 -6.61 -1.01 -12.10
CA SER A 109 -5.52 -1.84 -11.57
C SER A 109 -4.36 -1.05 -10.94
N LEU A 110 -4.35 0.28 -11.06
CA LEU A 110 -3.32 1.15 -10.47
C LEU A 110 -3.71 1.72 -9.09
N ASP A 111 -5.00 1.81 -8.78
CA ASP A 111 -5.52 2.32 -7.50
C ASP A 111 -6.27 1.27 -6.68
N ALA A 112 -6.46 0.06 -7.24
CA ALA A 112 -6.88 -1.10 -6.47
C ALA A 112 -5.74 -1.61 -5.55
N PRO A 113 -5.95 -1.73 -4.22
CA PRO A 113 -4.93 -2.12 -3.25
C PRO A 113 -4.17 -3.41 -3.60
N HIS A 114 -4.84 -4.36 -4.25
CA HIS A 114 -4.26 -5.64 -4.64
C HIS A 114 -4.16 -5.85 -6.16
N ARG A 115 -4.19 -4.75 -6.94
CA ARG A 115 -4.09 -4.74 -8.41
C ARG A 115 -5.12 -5.70 -9.02
N ILE A 116 -4.75 -6.47 -10.05
CA ILE A 116 -5.61 -7.50 -10.66
C ILE A 116 -6.15 -8.57 -9.67
N ALA A 117 -5.47 -8.81 -8.55
CA ALA A 117 -5.90 -9.78 -7.54
C ALA A 117 -6.85 -9.18 -6.49
N ASP A 118 -7.29 -7.94 -6.68
CA ASP A 118 -8.21 -7.26 -5.78
C ASP A 118 -9.62 -7.84 -5.83
N ALA A 119 -10.29 -7.85 -4.68
CA ALA A 119 -11.65 -8.34 -4.52
C ALA A 119 -12.62 -7.58 -5.44
N LEU A 120 -12.40 -6.27 -5.66
CA LEU A 120 -13.25 -5.47 -6.53
C LEU A 120 -13.25 -5.97 -7.98
N PHE A 121 -12.13 -6.50 -8.47
CA PHE A 121 -12.09 -7.16 -9.79
C PHE A 121 -12.62 -8.57 -9.71
N ARG A 122 -12.24 -9.34 -8.69
CA ARG A 122 -12.69 -10.73 -8.52
C ARG A 122 -14.21 -10.85 -8.53
N ASP A 123 -14.88 -9.91 -7.85
CA ASP A 123 -16.31 -9.93 -7.62
C ASP A 123 -17.09 -9.13 -8.70
N SER A 124 -16.37 -8.56 -9.68
CA SER A 124 -16.97 -7.86 -10.83
C SER A 124 -17.43 -8.81 -11.94
N LEU A 125 -18.29 -8.29 -12.82
CA LEU A 125 -18.76 -8.96 -14.03
C LEU A 125 -18.12 -8.34 -15.28
N LEU A 126 -17.70 -9.19 -16.21
CA LEU A 126 -17.35 -8.84 -17.59
C LEU A 126 -18.38 -9.52 -18.50
N ASP A 127 -19.19 -8.73 -19.20
CA ASP A 127 -20.27 -9.20 -20.09
C ASP A 127 -21.19 -10.25 -19.42
N GLY A 128 -21.59 -9.98 -18.18
CA GLY A 128 -22.46 -10.86 -17.38
C GLY A 128 -21.76 -12.09 -16.77
N THR A 129 -20.47 -12.30 -17.05
CA THR A 129 -19.67 -13.40 -16.47
C THR A 129 -18.79 -12.87 -15.36
N ILE A 130 -18.69 -13.57 -14.23
CA ILE A 130 -17.71 -13.23 -13.18
C ILE A 130 -16.32 -13.08 -13.80
N PHE A 131 -15.67 -11.94 -13.61
CA PHE A 131 -14.43 -11.58 -14.30
C PHE A 131 -13.38 -12.69 -14.21
N ARG A 132 -13.13 -13.27 -13.02
CA ARG A 132 -12.15 -14.35 -12.85
C ARG A 132 -12.50 -15.66 -13.58
N LYS A 133 -13.76 -15.85 -13.97
CA LYS A 133 -14.23 -16.98 -14.80
C LYS A 133 -14.28 -16.65 -16.29
N SER A 134 -14.17 -15.37 -16.66
CA SER A 134 -14.10 -14.95 -18.07
C SER A 134 -12.79 -15.41 -18.72
N GLU A 135 -12.76 -15.45 -20.06
CA GLU A 135 -11.55 -15.74 -20.81
C GLU A 135 -10.42 -14.78 -20.40
N THR A 136 -10.69 -13.48 -20.32
CA THR A 136 -9.70 -12.45 -19.96
C THR A 136 -9.23 -12.56 -18.50
N GLY A 137 -10.15 -12.69 -17.54
CA GLY A 137 -9.84 -12.61 -16.12
C GLY A 137 -9.34 -13.91 -15.48
N ASN A 138 -9.40 -15.05 -16.18
CA ASN A 138 -8.77 -16.29 -15.71
C ASN A 138 -7.23 -16.28 -15.81
N VAL A 139 -6.63 -15.19 -16.28
CA VAL A 139 -5.18 -15.08 -16.53
C VAL A 139 -4.32 -15.47 -15.31
N LEU A 140 -4.75 -15.11 -14.10
CA LEU A 140 -4.00 -15.43 -12.87
C LEU A 140 -3.97 -16.93 -12.54
N ASP A 141 -4.83 -17.74 -13.16
CA ASP A 141 -4.84 -19.19 -12.94
C ASP A 141 -3.70 -19.88 -13.70
N HIS A 142 -3.23 -19.26 -14.78
CA HIS A 142 -2.22 -19.84 -15.69
C HIS A 142 -0.93 -19.02 -15.78
N ALA A 143 -0.93 -17.77 -15.32
CA ALA A 143 0.28 -16.96 -15.32
C ALA A 143 1.37 -17.62 -14.47
N SER A 144 2.62 -17.45 -14.89
CA SER A 144 3.78 -17.86 -14.12
C SER A 144 4.99 -17.06 -14.55
N ILE A 145 6.10 -17.19 -13.83
CA ILE A 145 7.38 -16.60 -14.24
C ILE A 145 7.77 -17.09 -15.66
N GLY A 146 7.49 -18.35 -15.99
CA GLY A 146 7.74 -18.94 -17.31
C GLY A 146 6.69 -18.64 -18.38
N ASN A 147 5.58 -17.98 -18.02
CA ASN A 147 4.54 -17.54 -18.95
C ASN A 147 3.79 -16.33 -18.37
N ALA A 148 4.32 -15.13 -18.62
CA ALA A 148 3.76 -13.86 -18.17
C ALA A 148 3.01 -13.10 -19.28
N THR A 149 2.93 -13.64 -20.50
CA THR A 149 2.39 -12.99 -21.71
C THR A 149 1.01 -12.37 -21.48
N ARG A 150 0.06 -13.16 -21.02
CA ARG A 150 -1.32 -12.71 -20.83
C ARG A 150 -1.45 -11.69 -19.70
N LEU A 151 -0.65 -11.84 -18.64
CA LEU A 151 -0.64 -10.89 -17.52
C LEU A 151 -0.01 -9.56 -17.94
N PHE A 152 1.03 -9.59 -18.77
CA PHE A 152 1.64 -8.39 -19.34
C PHE A 152 0.65 -7.60 -20.21
N GLY A 153 -0.16 -8.29 -21.01
CA GLY A 153 -1.19 -7.66 -21.84
C GLY A 153 -2.39 -7.08 -21.06
N LEU A 154 -2.56 -7.44 -19.77
CA LEU A 154 -3.73 -7.04 -18.98
C LEU A 154 -3.39 -6.12 -17.81
N CYS A 155 -2.28 -6.38 -17.12
CA CYS A 155 -1.81 -5.65 -15.94
C CYS A 155 -0.27 -5.74 -15.86
N PRO A 156 0.47 -5.04 -16.76
CA PRO A 156 1.92 -5.12 -16.79
C PRO A 156 2.57 -4.62 -15.49
N THR A 157 1.91 -3.71 -14.78
CA THR A 157 2.34 -3.20 -13.48
C THR A 157 2.40 -4.28 -12.40
N ALA A 158 1.60 -5.34 -12.49
CA ALA A 158 1.69 -6.49 -11.59
C ALA A 158 3.03 -7.25 -11.71
N LEU A 159 3.67 -7.21 -12.89
CA LEU A 159 5.00 -7.80 -13.10
C LEU A 159 6.13 -6.92 -12.54
N LEU A 160 5.89 -5.61 -12.45
CA LEU A 160 6.85 -4.63 -11.96
C LEU A 160 6.76 -4.45 -10.44
N PHE A 161 5.56 -4.21 -9.92
CA PHE A 161 5.27 -3.94 -8.50
C PHE A 161 4.82 -5.17 -7.71
N GLY A 162 4.74 -6.32 -8.37
CA GLY A 162 4.39 -7.61 -7.79
C GLY A 162 2.89 -7.79 -7.54
N VAL A 163 2.48 -9.05 -7.47
CA VAL A 163 1.11 -9.46 -7.15
C VAL A 163 1.12 -10.84 -6.50
N TRP A 164 0.19 -11.09 -5.58
CA TRP A 164 0.01 -12.41 -4.98
C TRP A 164 -1.47 -12.77 -4.89
N ASP A 165 -1.95 -13.66 -5.74
CA ASP A 165 -3.31 -14.19 -5.63
C ASP A 165 -3.40 -15.29 -4.56
N SER A 166 -3.57 -14.93 -3.29
CA SER A 166 -3.74 -15.89 -2.19
C SER A 166 -5.15 -16.50 -2.14
N THR A 167 -6.14 -15.82 -2.72
CA THR A 167 -7.57 -16.20 -2.66
C THR A 167 -8.09 -16.94 -3.90
N GLY A 168 -7.22 -17.19 -4.89
CA GLY A 168 -7.59 -17.89 -6.11
C GLY A 168 -8.01 -19.35 -5.89
N PRO A 169 -8.50 -20.03 -6.94
CA PRO A 169 -9.06 -21.39 -6.87
C PRO A 169 -8.05 -22.47 -6.42
N ARG A 170 -6.78 -22.10 -6.26
CA ARG A 170 -5.69 -22.97 -5.79
C ARG A 170 -5.36 -22.85 -4.29
N GLY A 171 -6.20 -22.18 -3.49
CA GLY A 171 -6.12 -22.22 -2.02
C GLY A 171 -4.76 -21.79 -1.43
N GLY A 172 -4.25 -20.63 -1.84
CA GLY A 172 -2.95 -20.10 -1.37
C GLY A 172 -1.74 -20.45 -2.24
N LEU A 173 -1.85 -21.42 -3.15
CA LEU A 173 -0.86 -21.71 -4.20
C LEU A 173 -1.06 -20.87 -5.47
N GLY A 174 -1.81 -19.77 -5.38
CA GLY A 174 -2.06 -18.91 -6.52
C GLY A 174 -0.82 -18.16 -6.98
N VAL A 175 -0.96 -17.45 -8.09
CA VAL A 175 0.13 -16.77 -8.77
C VAL A 175 0.82 -15.78 -7.84
N LYS A 176 2.15 -15.85 -7.81
CA LYS A 176 3.01 -14.93 -7.06
C LYS A 176 4.11 -14.39 -7.96
N PHE A 177 4.04 -13.09 -8.24
CA PHE A 177 5.12 -12.34 -8.85
C PHE A 177 5.77 -11.47 -7.78
N GLN A 178 7.05 -11.70 -7.53
CA GLN A 178 7.84 -10.80 -6.70
C GLN A 178 8.05 -9.48 -7.43
N ARG A 179 8.24 -8.39 -6.68
CA ARG A 179 8.49 -7.07 -7.24
C ARG A 179 9.82 -7.05 -8.00
N ALA A 180 9.83 -6.46 -9.19
CA ALA A 180 11.05 -6.12 -9.89
C ALA A 180 11.54 -4.72 -9.49
N LEU A 181 10.62 -3.79 -9.19
CA LEU A 181 10.94 -2.46 -8.66
C LEU A 181 10.57 -2.39 -7.17
N VAL A 182 11.52 -1.98 -6.35
CA VAL A 182 11.34 -1.78 -4.90
C VAL A 182 11.86 -0.39 -4.55
N SER A 183 11.13 0.34 -3.72
CA SER A 183 11.62 1.56 -3.09
C SER A 183 11.16 1.62 -1.65
N GLU A 184 11.95 2.23 -0.77
CA GLU A 184 11.58 2.51 0.62
C GLU A 184 12.26 3.80 1.05
N ILE A 185 11.69 4.48 2.05
CA ILE A 185 12.28 5.67 2.68
C ILE A 185 12.50 5.38 4.17
N ILE A 186 13.74 5.52 4.62
CA ILE A 186 14.15 5.26 6.00
C ILE A 186 14.73 6.51 6.63
N GLY A 187 14.27 6.85 7.83
CA GLY A 187 14.89 7.85 8.68
C GLY A 187 15.98 7.23 9.54
N TYR A 188 17.22 7.72 9.40
CA TYR A 188 18.39 7.25 10.15
C TYR A 188 18.57 8.03 11.47
N ASP A 189 19.22 7.40 12.44
CA ASP A 189 19.49 7.94 13.78
C ASP A 189 18.23 8.47 14.47
N ALA A 190 17.16 7.68 14.38
CA ALA A 190 15.82 8.08 14.81
C ALA A 190 15.73 8.22 16.33
N ILE A 191 15.36 9.41 16.79
CA ILE A 191 15.04 9.70 18.19
C ILE A 191 13.55 10.00 18.29
N ILE A 192 12.82 9.17 19.04
CA ILE A 192 11.36 9.32 19.18
C ILE A 192 11.03 10.55 20.00
N GLY A 193 10.25 11.44 19.40
CA GLY A 193 9.79 12.66 20.02
C GLY A 193 8.54 12.46 20.86
N LYS A 194 8.12 13.55 21.50
CA LYS A 194 6.80 13.66 22.14
C LYS A 194 5.88 14.52 21.30
N ARG A 195 4.58 14.22 21.34
CA ARG A 195 3.51 15.09 20.87
C ARG A 195 2.58 15.42 22.02
N THR A 196 2.01 16.61 21.96
CA THR A 196 0.94 17.03 22.85
C THR A 196 -0.39 16.98 22.11
N SER A 197 -1.47 16.71 22.83
CA SER A 197 -2.82 16.90 22.31
C SER A 197 -3.64 17.63 23.34
N SER A 198 -4.39 18.64 22.91
CA SER A 198 -5.33 19.38 23.75
C SER A 198 -6.37 20.03 22.86
N ARG A 199 -7.52 20.38 23.45
CA ARG A 199 -8.54 21.18 22.79
C ARG A 199 -9.23 22.07 23.81
N ILE A 200 -9.32 23.36 23.49
CA ILE A 200 -10.17 24.29 24.23
C ILE A 200 -11.47 24.44 23.45
N ASP A 201 -12.57 24.13 24.11
CA ASP A 201 -13.91 24.35 23.58
C ASP A 201 -14.26 25.84 23.72
N PRO A 202 -14.56 26.54 22.61
CA PRO A 202 -14.80 27.99 22.66
C PRO A 202 -16.07 28.33 23.44
N ALA A 203 -17.03 27.42 23.56
CA ALA A 203 -18.22 27.60 24.35
C ALA A 203 -17.99 27.29 25.85
N SER A 204 -16.77 26.92 26.25
CA SER A 204 -16.40 26.59 27.63
C SER A 204 -17.35 25.59 28.29
N ILE A 205 -17.83 24.62 27.49
CA ILE A 205 -18.80 23.62 27.95
C ILE A 205 -18.15 22.80 29.07
N ARG A 206 -18.76 22.88 30.26
CA ARG A 206 -18.27 22.18 31.45
C ARG A 206 -18.60 20.69 31.39
N ARG A 207 -17.86 19.89 32.15
CA ARG A 207 -18.06 18.43 32.23
C ARG A 207 -19.48 18.07 32.71
N GLU A 208 -20.09 18.95 33.49
CA GLU A 208 -21.41 18.80 34.10
C GLU A 208 -22.56 19.23 33.17
N ALA A 209 -22.30 19.69 31.93
CA ALA A 209 -23.33 20.18 31.01
C ALA A 209 -24.27 19.10 30.44
N GLY A 210 -24.20 17.87 30.93
CA GLY A 210 -25.10 16.76 30.60
C GLY A 210 -26.16 16.51 31.69
N PRO A 211 -26.83 15.34 31.70
CA PRO A 211 -26.58 14.18 30.85
C PRO A 211 -27.11 14.35 29.42
N ILE A 212 -26.34 13.83 28.46
CA ILE A 212 -26.72 13.74 27.05
C ILE A 212 -27.36 12.39 26.76
N TYR A 213 -28.49 12.42 26.06
CA TYR A 213 -29.25 11.26 25.63
C TYR A 213 -29.23 11.11 24.11
N GLU A 214 -29.29 9.87 23.63
CA GLU A 214 -29.42 9.53 22.20
C GLU A 214 -30.88 9.67 21.76
N ARG A 215 -31.13 10.33 20.62
CA ARG A 215 -32.48 10.42 20.04
C ARG A 215 -32.86 9.11 19.36
N PRO A 216 -34.15 8.72 19.36
CA PRO A 216 -34.61 7.48 18.74
C PRO A 216 -34.50 7.47 17.21
N SER A 217 -34.55 8.64 16.56
CA SER A 217 -34.45 8.80 15.12
C SER A 217 -33.43 9.89 14.76
N GLN A 218 -32.76 9.70 13.62
CA GLN A 218 -31.95 10.75 13.01
C GLN A 218 -32.86 11.69 12.21
N SER A 219 -32.49 12.96 12.19
CA SER A 219 -33.17 14.02 11.45
C SER A 219 -32.11 15.02 11.01
N ASP A 220 -32.32 15.66 9.86
CA ASP A 220 -31.42 16.71 9.39
C ASP A 220 -31.64 18.03 10.17
N ASP A 221 -32.79 18.20 10.81
CA ASP A 221 -33.16 19.41 11.56
C ASP A 221 -32.70 19.38 13.02
N GLN A 222 -32.21 18.23 13.51
CA GLN A 222 -31.82 18.06 14.92
C GLN A 222 -30.56 17.20 15.06
N PRO A 223 -29.69 17.52 16.02
CA PRO A 223 -28.56 16.64 16.31
C PRO A 223 -29.05 15.27 16.78
N PRO A 224 -28.27 14.19 16.57
CA PRO A 224 -28.62 12.82 16.99
C PRO A 224 -28.56 12.62 18.52
N TRP A 225 -28.66 13.71 19.30
CA TRP A 225 -28.61 13.72 20.75
C TRP A 225 -29.46 14.86 21.31
N THR A 226 -29.77 14.79 22.60
CA THR A 226 -30.58 15.77 23.31
C THR A 226 -30.17 15.86 24.78
N LEU A 227 -30.45 16.99 25.43
CA LEU A 227 -30.40 17.13 26.89
C LEU A 227 -31.74 16.74 27.56
N ASP A 228 -32.82 16.67 26.78
CA ASP A 228 -34.13 16.26 27.24
C ASP A 228 -34.22 14.74 27.34
N GLN A 229 -34.34 14.23 28.57
CA GLN A 229 -34.46 12.80 28.86
C GLN A 229 -35.71 12.17 28.24
N SER A 230 -36.82 12.90 28.12
CA SER A 230 -38.07 12.37 27.57
C SER A 230 -38.00 12.17 26.05
N ALA A 231 -37.20 12.99 25.37
CA ALA A 231 -36.92 12.89 23.95
C ALA A 231 -35.76 11.92 23.62
N GLY A 232 -35.17 11.28 24.63
CA GLY A 232 -34.00 10.41 24.51
C GLY A 232 -34.27 8.97 24.94
N THR A 233 -33.54 8.02 24.37
CA THR A 233 -33.69 6.58 24.68
C THR A 233 -32.76 6.14 25.81
N ARG A 234 -31.48 6.52 25.71
CA ARG A 234 -30.43 6.16 26.69
C ARG A 234 -29.37 7.24 26.76
N ARG A 235 -28.62 7.27 27.87
CA ARG A 235 -27.44 8.14 27.98
C ARG A 235 -26.37 7.72 26.97
N ARG A 236 -25.79 8.71 26.30
CA ARG A 236 -24.73 8.52 25.30
C ARG A 236 -23.36 8.33 25.98
N GLY A 237 -22.41 7.71 25.27
CA GLY A 237 -21.03 7.55 25.74
C GLY A 237 -20.67 6.19 26.35
N ARG A 238 -19.37 5.98 26.60
CA ARG A 238 -18.88 4.76 27.26
C ARG A 238 -19.40 4.69 28.70
N GLY A 239 -20.01 3.56 29.05
CA GLY A 239 -20.60 3.37 30.37
C GLY A 239 -21.85 4.21 30.64
N ALA A 240 -22.52 4.73 29.59
CA ALA A 240 -23.75 5.52 29.71
C ALA A 240 -23.58 6.78 30.58
N ALA A 241 -22.40 7.41 30.53
CA ALA A 241 -22.07 8.58 31.35
C ALA A 241 -22.80 9.86 30.93
N GLY A 242 -23.20 9.99 29.65
CA GLY A 242 -23.94 11.14 29.12
C GLY A 242 -23.14 12.44 29.14
N ARG A 243 -21.82 12.39 28.95
CA ARG A 243 -20.97 13.58 29.05
C ARG A 243 -21.01 14.38 27.74
N ALA A 244 -20.83 15.70 27.83
CA ALA A 244 -20.63 16.55 26.67
C ALA A 244 -19.51 16.05 25.73
N SER A 245 -18.44 15.48 26.30
CA SER A 245 -17.33 14.90 25.52
C SER A 245 -17.76 13.72 24.64
N ASP A 246 -18.83 13.01 24.98
CA ASP A 246 -19.33 11.86 24.21
C ASP A 246 -19.99 12.28 22.87
N VAL A 247 -20.18 13.60 22.67
CA VAL A 247 -20.63 14.22 21.42
C VAL A 247 -19.64 15.27 20.92
N ASN A 248 -18.37 15.14 21.31
CA ASN A 248 -17.29 16.05 20.92
C ASN A 248 -17.47 17.51 21.40
N HIS A 249 -18.21 17.76 22.49
CA HIS A 249 -18.27 19.06 23.15
C HIS A 249 -17.38 19.12 24.40
N GLY A 250 -16.84 20.30 24.72
CA GLY A 250 -16.03 20.52 25.92
C GLY A 250 -14.52 20.30 25.73
N ASN A 251 -13.73 20.65 26.74
CA ASN A 251 -12.27 20.63 26.63
C ASN A 251 -11.73 19.20 26.52
N ILE A 252 -10.66 19.04 25.74
CA ILE A 252 -9.77 17.87 25.82
C ILE A 252 -8.56 18.30 26.63
N LEU A 253 -8.38 17.68 27.79
CA LEU A 253 -7.25 17.97 28.69
C LEU A 253 -5.92 17.77 27.95
N PRO A 254 -4.90 18.60 28.23
CA PRO A 254 -3.56 18.38 27.72
C PRO A 254 -3.05 17.00 28.09
N ASP A 255 -2.60 16.27 27.07
CA ASP A 255 -1.95 14.96 27.21
C ASP A 255 -0.63 14.96 26.44
N ILE A 256 0.30 14.09 26.87
CA ILE A 256 1.62 13.91 26.27
C ILE A 256 1.79 12.44 25.90
N ALA A 257 2.06 12.18 24.63
CA ALA A 257 2.33 10.84 24.13
C ALA A 257 3.60 10.83 23.25
N ASP A 258 4.09 9.64 22.94
CA ASP A 258 5.08 9.49 21.87
C ASP A 258 4.50 10.01 20.55
N GLY A 259 5.31 10.73 19.80
CA GLY A 259 4.87 11.39 18.59
C GLY A 259 5.98 12.10 17.83
N GLY A 260 6.08 11.72 16.56
CA GLY A 260 7.13 12.11 15.64
C GLY A 260 8.49 11.52 16.00
N ALA A 261 9.46 11.80 15.15
CA ALA A 261 10.85 11.45 15.36
C ALA A 261 11.74 12.57 14.80
N THR A 262 12.88 12.82 15.42
CA THR A 262 13.98 13.52 14.76
C THR A 262 14.91 12.48 14.14
N ILE A 263 15.48 12.80 12.99
CA ILE A 263 16.33 11.91 12.20
C ILE A 263 17.54 12.71 11.70
N SER A 264 18.67 12.05 11.48
CA SER A 264 19.84 12.69 10.87
C SER A 264 19.62 12.96 9.38
N LYS A 265 18.95 12.02 8.70
CA LYS A 265 18.56 12.09 7.29
C LYS A 265 17.43 11.10 7.01
N ALA A 266 16.69 11.35 5.94
CA ALA A 266 15.82 10.36 5.31
C ALA A 266 16.45 9.88 4.01
N ARG A 267 16.64 8.57 3.82
CA ARG A 267 17.21 8.00 2.59
C ARG A 267 16.16 7.19 1.86
N GLN A 268 15.84 7.58 0.63
CA GLN A 268 15.12 6.73 -0.30
C GLN A 268 16.10 5.86 -1.06
N THR A 269 15.84 4.56 -1.09
CA THR A 269 16.58 3.62 -1.94
C THR A 269 15.62 2.95 -2.89
N THR A 270 15.76 3.22 -4.19
CA THR A 270 14.97 2.61 -5.26
C THR A 270 15.85 1.65 -6.06
N VAL A 271 15.39 0.41 -6.24
CA VAL A 271 16.10 -0.65 -6.95
C VAL A 271 15.18 -1.28 -7.99
N LEU A 272 15.61 -1.26 -9.25
CA LEU A 272 15.05 -2.06 -10.33
C LEU A 272 15.93 -3.30 -10.55
N SER A 273 15.42 -4.47 -10.15
CA SER A 273 16.13 -5.73 -10.24
C SER A 273 16.03 -6.35 -11.63
N LEU A 274 17.14 -6.33 -12.37
CA LEU A 274 17.21 -6.94 -13.70
C LEU A 274 17.25 -8.47 -13.62
N ALA A 275 17.70 -9.03 -12.49
CA ALA A 275 17.61 -10.46 -12.24
C ALA A 275 16.15 -10.96 -12.12
N VAL A 276 15.23 -10.13 -11.61
CA VAL A 276 13.80 -10.47 -11.60
C VAL A 276 13.23 -10.38 -13.01
N LEU A 277 13.50 -9.28 -13.72
CA LEU A 277 12.99 -9.07 -15.09
C LEU A 277 13.46 -10.17 -16.05
N ARG A 278 14.74 -10.55 -16.01
CA ARG A 278 15.32 -11.63 -16.85
C ARG A 278 14.66 -12.99 -16.66
N ARG A 279 13.88 -13.21 -15.60
CA ARG A 279 13.18 -14.48 -15.38
C ARG A 279 11.79 -14.52 -15.99
N LEU A 280 11.21 -13.36 -16.29
CA LEU A 280 9.92 -13.29 -16.95
C LEU A 280 10.05 -13.81 -18.39
N ARG A 281 9.10 -14.64 -18.80
CA ARG A 281 9.02 -15.17 -20.16
C ARG A 281 7.70 -14.78 -20.78
N PHE A 282 7.71 -14.47 -22.06
CA PHE A 282 6.54 -14.02 -22.79
C PHE A 282 6.30 -14.89 -24.03
N PRO A 283 6.08 -16.21 -23.89
CA PRO A 283 5.83 -17.09 -25.02
C PRO A 283 4.60 -16.64 -25.81
N LEU A 284 4.71 -16.61 -27.15
CA LEU A 284 3.61 -16.38 -28.09
C LEU A 284 3.31 -17.69 -28.81
N ASN A 285 2.02 -18.02 -29.00
CA ASN A 285 1.57 -19.23 -29.72
C ASN A 285 2.16 -20.55 -29.20
N GLY A 286 2.44 -20.66 -27.90
CA GLY A 286 3.04 -21.87 -27.30
C GLY A 286 4.53 -22.08 -27.61
N SER A 287 5.15 -21.15 -28.35
CA SER A 287 6.59 -21.14 -28.62
C SER A 287 7.29 -20.36 -27.52
N SER A 288 8.37 -20.89 -26.95
CA SER A 288 9.23 -20.12 -26.06
C SER A 288 10.00 -19.10 -26.88
N ASP A 289 9.38 -17.94 -27.09
CA ASP A 289 10.02 -16.77 -27.70
C ASP A 289 10.94 -16.09 -26.67
N SER A 290 11.78 -16.89 -26.00
CA SER A 290 12.84 -16.38 -25.16
C SER A 290 14.14 -16.45 -25.93
N ASP A 291 14.82 -15.30 -25.99
CA ASP A 291 16.19 -15.25 -26.45
C ASP A 291 17.04 -16.21 -25.59
N ARG A 292 17.53 -17.26 -26.25
CA ARG A 292 18.23 -18.38 -25.62
C ARG A 292 19.49 -17.92 -24.88
N GLU A 293 20.12 -16.82 -25.31
CA GLU A 293 21.27 -16.23 -24.62
C GLU A 293 20.86 -15.57 -23.31
N THR A 294 19.79 -14.78 -23.33
CA THR A 294 19.21 -14.15 -22.13
C THR A 294 18.80 -15.19 -21.08
N ASP A 295 18.31 -16.35 -21.52
CA ASP A 295 17.92 -17.46 -20.64
C ASP A 295 19.10 -18.17 -19.97
N GLN A 296 20.23 -18.29 -20.67
CA GLN A 296 21.44 -18.91 -20.13
C GLN A 296 22.15 -18.03 -19.10
N LEU A 297 21.96 -16.71 -19.17
CA LEU A 297 22.53 -15.73 -18.24
C LEU A 297 21.73 -15.59 -16.94
N ALA A 298 20.50 -16.10 -16.87
CA ALA A 298 19.67 -16.04 -15.68
C ALA A 298 20.14 -17.06 -14.60
N PRO A 299 20.31 -16.66 -13.32
CA PRO A 299 20.67 -17.59 -12.26
C PRO A 299 19.62 -18.70 -12.10
N LYS A 300 20.03 -19.96 -12.27
CA LYS A 300 19.17 -21.13 -12.01
C LYS A 300 18.96 -21.27 -10.50
N ILE A 301 17.71 -21.18 -10.05
CA ILE A 301 17.36 -21.47 -8.66
C ILE A 301 17.40 -22.98 -8.48
N LYS A 302 18.32 -23.48 -7.63
CA LYS A 302 18.16 -24.81 -7.05
C LYS A 302 16.88 -24.77 -6.22
N LYS A 303 15.88 -25.59 -6.57
CA LYS A 303 14.74 -25.84 -5.70
C LYS A 303 15.29 -26.34 -4.35
N THR A 304 15.29 -25.49 -3.33
CA THR A 304 15.40 -25.95 -1.96
C THR A 304 14.06 -26.59 -1.63
N GLU A 305 14.06 -27.92 -1.49
CA GLU A 305 12.92 -28.65 -0.95
C GLU A 305 12.59 -28.08 0.45
N PRO A 306 11.31 -27.91 0.80
CA PRO A 306 10.95 -27.53 2.16
C PRO A 306 11.39 -28.64 3.10
N ASN A 307 12.25 -28.26 4.06
CA ASN A 307 12.72 -29.12 5.12
C ASN A 307 11.50 -29.70 5.86
N ARG A 308 11.20 -30.99 5.67
CA ARG A 308 10.24 -31.71 6.50
C ARG A 308 10.86 -31.82 7.88
N GLN A 309 10.41 -31.00 8.82
CA GLN A 309 10.65 -31.27 10.24
C GLN A 309 9.79 -32.47 10.62
N ASP A 310 10.45 -33.53 11.09
CA ASP A 310 9.80 -34.67 11.74
C ASP A 310 9.08 -34.20 13.01
N PRO A 311 7.79 -34.50 13.19
CA PRO A 311 7.04 -34.10 14.38
C PRO A 311 7.21 -35.10 15.53
N ASN A 312 8.43 -35.54 15.84
CA ASN A 312 8.74 -36.32 17.05
C ASN A 312 10.24 -36.25 17.40
N THR A 313 10.65 -35.16 18.06
CA THR A 313 11.70 -35.08 19.09
C THR A 313 11.55 -33.76 19.83
#